data_AF-A0A507CBX3-F1
#
_entry.id   AF-A0A507CBX3-F1
#
_cell.length_a   1.000
_cell.length_b   1.000
_cell.length_c   1.000
_cell.angle_alpha   90.00
_cell.angle_beta   90.00
_cell.angle_gamma   90.00
#
_symmetry.space_group_name_H-M   'P 1'
#
loop_
_entity.id
_entity.type
_entity.pdbx_description
1 polymer ?
#
loop_
_entity_poly.entity_id
_entity_poly.type
_entity_poly.pdbx_seq_one_letter_code
_entity_poly.pdbx_strand_id
1 'polypeptide(L)'
;MEPPMRPAIIPRAQSSQDEDAVKGTNDDAAISKLSAVNSGYMQDEFVSCFVKRSLKRAPIINRGSYVRYTVLNNLIRQFLSLPVAQEKQIVSLGAGSDTRYFSLKKEGMQPKKYFEIDFMEITSRKTATIKKKKAMTDLIGAHQLAAGGTELHSNDYCIIYGDLRHFEDTIVPKLVAQGFDKSLPTLFISECVMIYMPPKDADKIIQWIPAHMSTAAFITYEQILPNDSFGRTMIENLKMRNIELPGIYAYPTLESQKQRYLSAEWHRAESMDVNQIFDSCLSDAEHARISRLEIFDELEEWKLLSSHYCVSWAIKAPDGPRFDDFGLKPASIPS
;
A
#
# COMPACT_ATOMS: atom_id res chain seq x y z
N MET A 1 28.02 42.63 1.77
CA MET A 1 28.23 41.37 1.01
C MET A 1 27.06 40.48 1.35
N GLU A 2 26.08 40.39 0.46
CA GLU A 2 25.00 39.41 0.58
C GLU A 2 25.57 37.99 0.43
N PRO A 3 25.07 37.01 1.19
CA PRO A 3 25.48 35.62 1.02
C PRO A 3 25.00 35.11 -0.35
N PRO A 4 25.79 34.27 -1.04
CA PRO A 4 25.40 33.74 -2.35
C PRO A 4 24.13 32.89 -2.22
N MET A 5 23.13 33.20 -3.04
CA MET A 5 21.91 32.39 -3.17
C MET A 5 22.29 30.95 -3.52
N ARG A 6 21.82 30.00 -2.71
CA ARG A 6 21.96 28.56 -3.00
C ARG A 6 21.24 28.27 -4.33
N PRO A 7 21.87 27.57 -5.28
CA PRO A 7 21.20 27.20 -6.51
C PRO A 7 19.99 26.30 -6.19
N ALA A 8 18.87 26.57 -6.85
CA ALA A 8 17.67 25.75 -6.75
C ALA A 8 18.00 24.30 -7.12
N ILE A 9 17.64 23.35 -6.24
CA ILE A 9 17.78 21.92 -6.50
C ILE A 9 16.75 21.55 -7.56
N ILE A 10 17.18 21.46 -8.82
CA ILE A 10 16.35 20.94 -9.91
C ILE A 10 16.19 19.43 -9.68
N PRO A 11 14.96 18.88 -9.63
CA PRO A 11 14.76 17.45 -9.48
C PRO A 11 15.36 16.71 -10.67
N ARG A 12 16.25 15.74 -10.41
CA ARG A 12 16.79 14.85 -11.44
C ARG A 12 15.65 13.96 -11.97
N ALA A 13 15.56 13.81 -13.30
CA ALA A 13 14.64 12.84 -13.91
C ALA A 13 15.09 11.41 -13.54
N GLN A 14 14.15 10.56 -13.13
CA GLN A 14 14.41 9.15 -12.82
C GLN A 14 14.94 8.41 -14.05
N SER A 15 16.03 7.66 -13.88
CA SER A 15 16.62 6.84 -14.93
C SER A 15 15.99 5.45 -14.98
N SER A 16 16.17 4.72 -16.09
CA SER A 16 15.68 3.34 -16.21
C SER A 16 16.26 2.39 -15.15
N GLN A 17 17.48 2.67 -14.66
CA GLN A 17 18.11 1.91 -13.58
C GLN A 17 17.44 2.16 -12.23
N ASP A 18 16.96 3.38 -11.99
CA ASP A 18 16.21 3.72 -10.78
C ASP A 18 14.85 3.02 -10.78
N GLU A 19 14.19 2.94 -11.94
CA GLU A 19 12.94 2.20 -12.10
C GLU A 19 13.12 0.70 -11.89
N ASP A 20 14.21 0.10 -12.37
CA ASP A 20 14.49 -1.32 -12.16
C ASP A 20 14.76 -1.64 -10.68
N ALA A 21 15.43 -0.75 -9.95
CA ALA A 21 15.63 -0.90 -8.52
C ALA A 21 14.29 -0.79 -7.76
N VAL A 22 13.43 0.17 -8.12
CA VAL A 22 12.07 0.30 -7.57
C VAL A 22 11.24 -0.95 -7.87
N LYS A 23 11.27 -1.47 -9.11
CA LYS A 23 10.61 -2.74 -9.47
C LYS A 23 11.13 -3.93 -8.65
N GLY A 24 12.41 -3.92 -8.27
CA GLY A 24 13.01 -4.93 -7.39
C GLY A 24 12.45 -4.93 -5.97
N THR A 25 11.91 -3.81 -5.48
CA THR A 25 11.29 -3.73 -4.14
C THR A 25 10.04 -4.60 -4.00
N ASN A 26 9.34 -4.87 -5.10
CA ASN A 26 8.22 -5.82 -5.14
C ASN A 26 8.67 -7.23 -4.69
N ASP A 27 9.80 -7.71 -5.20
CA ASP A 27 10.28 -9.06 -4.91
C ASP A 27 10.73 -9.16 -3.44
N ASP A 28 11.40 -8.12 -2.93
CA ASP A 28 11.81 -8.04 -1.52
C ASP A 28 10.59 -8.05 -0.57
N ALA A 29 9.55 -7.30 -0.91
CA ALA A 29 8.28 -7.26 -0.17
C ALA A 29 7.56 -8.61 -0.17
N ALA A 30 7.45 -9.27 -1.34
CA ALA A 30 6.84 -10.60 -1.46
C ALA A 30 7.60 -11.66 -0.65
N ILE A 31 8.94 -11.62 -0.68
CA ILE A 31 9.80 -12.52 0.11
C ILE A 31 9.59 -12.29 1.61
N SER A 32 9.56 -11.03 2.06
CA SER A 32 9.37 -10.70 3.48
C SER A 32 7.97 -11.11 3.97
N LYS A 33 6.94 -10.92 3.14
CA LYS A 33 5.58 -11.41 3.40
C LYS A 33 5.53 -12.93 3.50
N LEU A 34 6.15 -13.66 2.57
CA LEU A 34 6.23 -15.13 2.63
C LEU A 34 7.00 -15.63 3.86
N SER A 35 8.08 -14.94 4.26
CA SER A 35 8.82 -15.26 5.49
C SER A 35 7.92 -15.17 6.73
N ALA A 36 7.13 -14.10 6.82
CA ALA A 36 6.18 -13.91 7.92
C ALA A 36 5.07 -14.96 7.92
N VAL A 37 4.54 -15.34 6.74
CA VAL A 37 3.58 -16.44 6.59
C VAL A 37 4.17 -17.77 7.07
N ASN A 38 5.36 -18.13 6.59
CA ASN A 38 6.03 -19.38 6.97
C ASN A 38 6.37 -19.43 8.47
N SER A 39 6.55 -18.26 9.10
CA SER A 39 6.81 -18.14 10.53
C SER A 39 5.53 -18.00 11.37
N GLY A 40 4.34 -18.14 10.75
CA GLY A 40 3.04 -18.18 11.45
C GLY A 40 2.48 -16.80 11.85
N TYR A 41 3.04 -15.70 11.36
CA TYR A 41 2.56 -14.36 11.73
C TYR A 41 1.22 -14.05 11.10
N MET A 42 1.03 -14.41 9.83
CA MET A 42 -0.15 -14.09 9.03
C MET A 42 -0.53 -15.27 8.14
N GLN A 43 -1.75 -15.25 7.60
CA GLN A 43 -2.23 -16.28 6.67
C GLN A 43 -2.35 -15.69 5.27
N ASP A 44 -1.59 -16.26 4.34
CA ASP A 44 -1.68 -15.93 2.92
C ASP A 44 -1.28 -17.14 2.07
N GLU A 45 -2.26 -17.82 1.51
CA GLU A 45 -2.05 -19.03 0.69
C GLU A 45 -1.46 -18.72 -0.69
N PHE A 46 -1.51 -17.45 -1.10
CA PHE A 46 -1.26 -17.04 -2.48
C PHE A 46 0.14 -16.46 -2.66
N VAL A 47 0.73 -15.83 -1.62
CA VAL A 47 2.02 -15.13 -1.73
C VAL A 47 3.15 -16.05 -2.20
N SER A 48 3.10 -17.33 -1.81
CA SER A 48 4.06 -18.36 -2.24
C SER A 48 4.11 -18.53 -3.77
N CYS A 49 3.03 -18.21 -4.49
CA CYS A 49 2.99 -18.29 -5.95
C CYS A 49 3.85 -17.22 -6.63
N PHE A 50 4.13 -16.11 -5.95
CA PHE A 50 4.87 -14.97 -6.49
C PHE A 50 6.33 -14.92 -6.05
N VAL A 51 6.76 -15.84 -5.19
CA VAL A 51 8.14 -15.90 -4.69
C VAL A 51 8.86 -17.09 -5.30
N LYS A 52 9.94 -16.83 -6.08
CA LYS A 52 10.75 -17.88 -6.69
C LYS A 52 11.60 -18.65 -5.68
N ARG A 53 12.19 -17.94 -4.71
CA ARG A 53 13.05 -18.50 -3.67
C ARG A 53 12.61 -17.95 -2.32
N SER A 54 12.12 -18.85 -1.46
CA SER A 54 11.82 -18.51 -0.07
C SER A 54 13.12 -18.16 0.67
N LEU A 55 13.09 -17.08 1.44
CA LEU A 55 14.19 -16.65 2.30
C LEU A 55 13.61 -16.30 3.65
N LYS A 56 14.14 -16.90 4.72
CA LYS A 56 13.78 -16.53 6.09
C LYS A 56 14.35 -15.14 6.40
N ARG A 57 13.50 -14.25 6.91
CA ARG A 57 13.88 -12.93 7.44
C ARG A 57 14.07 -12.98 8.95
N ALA A 58 14.76 -11.97 9.46
CA ALA A 58 14.88 -11.77 10.90
C ALA A 58 13.50 -11.49 11.53
N PRO A 59 13.27 -11.87 12.81
CA PRO A 59 11.97 -11.68 13.46
C PRO A 59 11.47 -10.23 13.43
N ILE A 60 12.37 -9.24 13.53
CA ILE A 60 12.02 -7.80 13.41
C ILE A 60 11.32 -7.48 12.08
N ILE A 61 11.76 -8.11 10.98
CA ILE A 61 11.19 -7.93 9.64
C ILE A 61 9.85 -8.68 9.52
N ASN A 62 9.75 -9.87 10.12
CA ASN A 62 8.50 -10.62 10.15
C ASN A 62 7.42 -9.85 10.94
N ARG A 63 7.78 -9.27 12.10
CA ARG A 63 6.91 -8.38 12.90
C ARG A 63 6.46 -7.16 12.09
N GLY A 64 7.39 -6.45 11.45
CA GLY A 64 7.04 -5.31 10.60
C GLY A 64 6.10 -5.69 9.45
N SER A 65 6.38 -6.81 8.77
CA SER A 65 5.55 -7.34 7.69
C SER A 65 4.14 -7.70 8.18
N TYR A 66 4.04 -8.29 9.39
CA TYR A 66 2.78 -8.58 10.04
C TYR A 66 1.95 -7.33 10.31
N VAL A 67 2.52 -6.31 10.97
CA VAL A 67 1.77 -5.08 11.28
C VAL A 67 1.32 -4.41 9.99
N ARG A 68 2.22 -4.26 9.00
CA ARG A 68 1.89 -3.76 7.66
C ARG A 68 0.70 -4.50 7.06
N TYR A 69 0.75 -5.84 7.02
CA TYR A 69 -0.32 -6.67 6.46
C TYR A 69 -1.64 -6.49 7.21
N THR A 70 -1.61 -6.68 8.53
CA THR A 70 -2.80 -6.75 9.37
C THR A 70 -3.55 -5.42 9.44
N VAL A 71 -2.82 -4.31 9.56
CA VAL A 71 -3.42 -2.98 9.68
C VAL A 71 -4.12 -2.56 8.40
N LEU A 72 -3.46 -2.77 7.25
CA LEU A 72 -4.06 -2.47 5.96
C LEU A 72 -5.29 -3.34 5.71
N ASN A 73 -5.24 -4.63 6.03
CA ASN A 73 -6.39 -5.51 5.89
C ASN A 73 -7.53 -5.15 6.86
N ASN A 74 -7.23 -4.69 8.06
CA ASN A 74 -8.24 -4.22 9.00
C ASN A 74 -8.97 -3.00 8.43
N LEU A 75 -8.24 -1.98 7.95
CA LEU A 75 -8.83 -0.80 7.31
C LEU A 75 -9.63 -1.16 6.05
N ILE A 76 -9.12 -2.05 5.19
CA ILE A 76 -9.86 -2.53 4.01
C ILE A 76 -11.17 -3.20 4.41
N ARG A 77 -11.15 -4.09 5.43
CA ARG A 77 -12.37 -4.77 5.92
C ARG A 77 -13.34 -3.79 6.57
N GLN A 78 -12.86 -2.80 7.32
CA GLN A 78 -13.71 -1.73 7.84
C GLN A 78 -14.40 -0.98 6.69
N PHE A 79 -13.65 -0.58 5.65
CA PHE A 79 -14.21 0.09 4.47
C PHE A 79 -15.28 -0.76 3.80
N LEU A 80 -15.00 -2.04 3.56
CA LEU A 80 -15.94 -2.96 2.91
C LEU A 80 -17.20 -3.20 3.75
N SER A 81 -17.06 -3.16 5.08
CA SER A 81 -18.14 -3.37 6.05
C SER A 81 -18.94 -2.10 6.36
N LEU A 82 -18.57 -0.94 5.80
CA LEU A 82 -19.33 0.29 6.06
C LEU A 82 -20.80 0.11 5.69
N PRO A 83 -21.75 0.60 6.51
CA PRO A 83 -23.19 0.43 6.32
C PRO A 83 -23.72 1.40 5.25
N VAL A 84 -23.20 1.29 4.04
CA VAL A 84 -23.66 2.00 2.84
C VAL A 84 -24.41 1.02 1.94
N ALA A 85 -25.53 1.48 1.37
CA ALA A 85 -26.30 0.69 0.40
C ALA A 85 -25.57 0.52 -0.95
N GLN A 86 -24.63 1.42 -1.26
CA GLN A 86 -23.88 1.39 -2.49
C GLN A 86 -22.84 0.26 -2.48
N GLU A 87 -22.67 -0.35 -3.64
CA GLU A 87 -21.52 -1.19 -3.93
C GLU A 87 -20.21 -0.41 -3.80
N LYS A 88 -19.13 -1.10 -3.48
CA LYS A 88 -17.82 -0.49 -3.19
C LYS A 88 -16.76 -0.95 -4.19
N GLN A 89 -15.77 -0.09 -4.45
CA GLN A 89 -14.62 -0.41 -5.30
C GLN A 89 -13.32 -0.28 -4.50
N ILE A 90 -12.29 -1.00 -4.94
CA ILE A 90 -10.92 -0.85 -4.43
C ILE A 90 -9.98 -0.59 -5.60
N VAL A 91 -9.06 0.36 -5.44
CA VAL A 91 -7.99 0.66 -6.40
C VAL A 91 -6.65 0.57 -5.67
N SER A 92 -5.87 -0.47 -5.96
CA SER A 92 -4.52 -0.66 -5.44
C SER A 92 -3.50 -0.06 -6.42
N LEU A 93 -2.83 1.00 -5.97
CA LEU A 93 -1.81 1.74 -6.71
C LEU A 93 -0.45 1.10 -6.43
N GLY A 94 0.26 0.66 -7.48
CA GLY A 94 1.52 -0.07 -7.34
C GLY A 94 1.33 -1.39 -6.60
N ALA A 95 0.36 -2.18 -7.06
CA ALA A 95 -0.12 -3.37 -6.36
C ALA A 95 0.94 -4.48 -6.26
N GLY A 96 1.99 -4.46 -7.07
CA GLY A 96 3.03 -5.46 -7.06
C GLY A 96 2.47 -6.87 -7.13
N SER A 97 2.98 -7.74 -6.27
CA SER A 97 2.56 -9.13 -6.10
C SER A 97 1.54 -9.30 -4.97
N ASP A 98 0.77 -8.25 -4.65
CA ASP A 98 -0.29 -8.31 -3.66
C ASP A 98 -1.32 -9.42 -4.00
N THR A 99 -1.84 -10.02 -2.95
CA THR A 99 -2.72 -11.19 -2.94
C THR A 99 -4.03 -10.92 -2.21
N ARG A 100 -4.23 -9.70 -1.68
CA ARG A 100 -5.40 -9.31 -0.90
C ARG A 100 -6.72 -9.57 -1.60
N TYR A 101 -6.81 -9.33 -2.91
CA TYR A 101 -8.01 -9.67 -3.68
C TYR A 101 -8.43 -11.14 -3.47
N PHE A 102 -7.49 -12.07 -3.58
CA PHE A 102 -7.79 -13.50 -3.44
C PHE A 102 -8.22 -13.87 -2.03
N SER A 103 -7.59 -13.30 -1.00
CA SER A 103 -8.01 -13.47 0.40
C SER A 103 -9.43 -12.94 0.62
N LEU A 104 -9.73 -11.71 0.19
CA LEU A 104 -11.06 -11.11 0.30
C LEU A 104 -12.13 -11.92 -0.44
N LYS A 105 -11.80 -12.41 -1.64
CA LYS A 105 -12.70 -13.26 -2.43
C LYS A 105 -13.02 -14.57 -1.74
N LYS A 106 -12.03 -15.21 -1.10
CA LYS A 106 -12.22 -16.44 -0.31
C LYS A 106 -13.06 -16.20 0.95
N GLU A 107 -12.92 -15.03 1.55
CA GLU A 107 -13.71 -14.58 2.71
C GLU A 107 -15.13 -14.12 2.34
N GLY A 108 -15.49 -14.05 1.04
CA GLY A 108 -16.79 -13.53 0.59
C GLY A 108 -16.96 -12.02 0.78
N MET A 109 -15.85 -11.30 0.96
CA MET A 109 -15.81 -9.85 1.19
C MET A 109 -15.28 -9.08 -0.03
N GLN A 110 -15.26 -9.65 -1.22
CA GLN A 110 -14.80 -8.93 -2.41
C GLN A 110 -15.64 -7.67 -2.68
N PRO A 111 -15.01 -6.56 -3.13
CA PRO A 111 -15.75 -5.40 -3.62
C PRO A 111 -16.50 -5.74 -4.91
N LYS A 112 -17.33 -4.81 -5.40
CA LYS A 112 -17.91 -4.90 -6.75
C LYS A 112 -16.82 -5.01 -7.81
N LYS A 113 -15.75 -4.22 -7.64
CA LYS A 113 -14.57 -4.30 -8.49
C LYS A 113 -13.30 -3.92 -7.75
N TYR A 114 -12.27 -4.75 -7.91
CA TYR A 114 -10.94 -4.56 -7.37
C TYR A 114 -9.97 -4.31 -8.54
N PHE A 115 -9.38 -3.12 -8.57
CA PHE A 115 -8.42 -2.72 -9.58
C PHE A 115 -7.01 -2.76 -9.00
N GLU A 116 -6.07 -3.27 -9.78
CA GLU A 116 -4.65 -3.21 -9.52
C GLU A 116 -3.94 -2.51 -10.66
N ILE A 117 -3.04 -1.58 -10.31
CA ILE A 117 -2.22 -0.83 -11.26
C ILE A 117 -0.76 -1.05 -10.89
N ASP A 118 0.07 -1.34 -11.89
CA ASP A 118 1.53 -1.36 -11.74
C ASP A 118 2.20 -1.15 -13.10
N PHE A 119 3.54 -1.09 -13.12
CA PHE A 119 4.30 -1.10 -14.37
C PHE A 119 4.05 -2.38 -15.16
N MET A 120 4.16 -2.27 -16.48
CA MET A 120 3.86 -3.35 -17.43
C MET A 120 4.62 -4.64 -17.11
N GLU A 121 5.88 -4.55 -16.72
CA GLU A 121 6.70 -5.70 -16.41
C GLU A 121 6.22 -6.42 -15.14
N ILE A 122 5.71 -5.66 -14.16
CA ILE A 122 5.15 -6.20 -12.92
C ILE A 122 3.83 -6.90 -13.19
N THR A 123 2.90 -6.21 -13.89
CA THR A 123 1.59 -6.78 -14.21
C THR A 123 1.73 -8.01 -15.11
N SER A 124 2.62 -7.99 -16.11
CA SER A 124 2.89 -9.14 -16.98
C SER A 124 3.36 -10.38 -16.21
N ARG A 125 4.22 -10.20 -15.20
CA ARG A 125 4.66 -11.30 -14.33
C ARG A 125 3.51 -11.80 -13.44
N LYS A 126 2.68 -10.89 -12.94
CA LYS A 126 1.54 -11.23 -12.08
C LYS A 126 0.48 -12.01 -12.85
N THR A 127 0.04 -11.53 -13.99
CA THR A 127 -0.95 -12.19 -14.86
C THR A 127 -0.44 -13.55 -15.35
N ALA A 128 0.84 -13.66 -15.72
CA ALA A 128 1.44 -14.93 -16.12
C ALA A 128 1.49 -15.94 -14.97
N THR A 129 1.72 -15.49 -13.74
CA THR A 129 1.64 -16.32 -12.53
C THR A 129 0.21 -16.76 -12.29
N ILE A 130 -0.75 -15.84 -12.26
CA ILE A 130 -2.18 -16.12 -12.06
C ILE A 130 -2.68 -17.16 -13.06
N LYS A 131 -2.39 -16.97 -14.36
CA LYS A 131 -2.77 -17.90 -15.44
C LYS A 131 -2.34 -19.35 -15.18
N LYS A 132 -1.20 -19.56 -14.51
CA LYS A 132 -0.63 -20.89 -14.22
C LYS A 132 -1.16 -21.51 -12.93
N LYS A 133 -1.90 -20.77 -12.10
CA LYS A 133 -2.29 -21.18 -10.76
C LYS A 133 -3.80 -21.36 -10.69
N LYS A 134 -4.24 -22.62 -10.78
CA LYS A 134 -5.67 -22.99 -10.76
C LYS A 134 -6.42 -22.39 -9.56
N ALA A 135 -5.81 -22.40 -8.38
CA ALA A 135 -6.38 -21.81 -7.16
C ALA A 135 -6.75 -20.32 -7.32
N MET A 136 -6.01 -19.55 -8.12
CA MET A 136 -6.31 -18.16 -8.40
C MET A 136 -7.33 -18.01 -9.53
N THR A 137 -7.17 -18.76 -10.63
CA THR A 137 -8.11 -18.68 -11.76
C THR A 137 -9.51 -19.15 -11.39
N ASP A 138 -9.63 -20.13 -10.49
CA ASP A 138 -10.92 -20.58 -9.97
C ASP A 138 -11.63 -19.49 -9.16
N LEU A 139 -10.89 -18.73 -8.36
CA LEU A 139 -11.44 -17.61 -7.58
C LEU A 139 -11.86 -16.42 -8.44
N ILE A 140 -11.08 -16.12 -9.50
CA ILE A 140 -11.39 -15.05 -10.45
C ILE A 140 -12.59 -15.44 -11.32
N GLY A 141 -12.73 -16.73 -11.67
CA GLY A 141 -13.76 -17.20 -12.59
C GLY A 141 -13.48 -16.80 -14.03
N ALA A 142 -14.54 -16.41 -14.77
CA ALA A 142 -14.41 -15.98 -16.16
C ALA A 142 -13.55 -14.71 -16.27
N HIS A 143 -12.45 -14.79 -17.02
CA HIS A 143 -11.52 -13.68 -17.20
C HIS A 143 -10.86 -13.73 -18.57
N GLN A 144 -10.33 -12.58 -18.99
CA GLN A 144 -9.58 -12.40 -20.21
C GLN A 144 -8.19 -11.85 -19.88
N LEU A 145 -7.17 -12.39 -20.53
CA LEU A 145 -5.86 -11.75 -20.63
C LEU A 145 -5.89 -10.77 -21.80
N ALA A 146 -5.54 -9.52 -21.53
CA ALA A 146 -5.55 -8.43 -22.51
C ALA A 146 -4.15 -7.86 -22.71
N ALA A 147 -4.00 -7.01 -23.73
CA ALA A 147 -2.75 -6.31 -24.06
C ALA A 147 -1.52 -7.25 -24.07
N GLY A 148 -1.60 -8.36 -24.81
CA GLY A 148 -0.49 -9.33 -24.90
C GLY A 148 -0.23 -10.12 -23.61
N GLY A 149 -1.19 -10.15 -22.68
CA GLY A 149 -1.04 -10.80 -21.38
C GLY A 149 -0.50 -9.89 -20.28
N THR A 150 -0.37 -8.59 -20.54
CA THR A 150 0.08 -7.61 -19.55
C THR A 150 -1.05 -7.10 -18.64
N GLU A 151 -2.30 -7.36 -19.03
CA GLU A 151 -3.51 -7.01 -18.28
C GLU A 151 -4.39 -8.25 -18.08
N LEU A 152 -5.22 -8.21 -17.04
CA LEU A 152 -6.22 -9.24 -16.75
C LEU A 152 -7.54 -8.55 -16.42
N HIS A 153 -8.60 -8.91 -17.12
CA HIS A 153 -9.93 -8.33 -16.93
C HIS A 153 -10.92 -9.44 -16.55
N SER A 154 -11.59 -9.30 -15.41
CA SER A 154 -12.74 -10.10 -15.00
C SER A 154 -13.91 -9.19 -14.57
N ASN A 155 -15.00 -9.80 -14.12
CA ASN A 155 -16.17 -9.09 -13.63
C ASN A 155 -15.84 -8.19 -12.43
N ASP A 156 -15.14 -8.74 -11.43
CA ASP A 156 -14.86 -8.12 -10.13
C ASP A 156 -13.36 -7.91 -9.85
N TYR A 157 -12.47 -8.31 -10.75
CA TYR A 157 -11.02 -8.13 -10.63
C TYR A 157 -10.40 -7.64 -11.93
N CYS A 158 -9.57 -6.61 -11.84
CA CYS A 158 -8.94 -6.00 -13.00
C CYS A 158 -7.49 -5.63 -12.68
N ILE A 159 -6.55 -6.10 -13.49
CA ILE A 159 -5.14 -5.69 -13.47
C ILE A 159 -4.90 -4.90 -14.75
N ILE A 160 -4.50 -3.65 -14.62
CA ILE A 160 -4.07 -2.80 -15.74
C ILE A 160 -2.62 -2.37 -15.54
N TYR A 161 -1.88 -2.24 -16.63
CA TYR A 161 -0.56 -1.62 -16.53
C TYR A 161 -0.65 -0.10 -16.73
N GLY A 162 0.27 0.61 -16.11
CA GLY A 162 0.56 1.99 -16.44
C GLY A 162 1.40 2.67 -15.38
N ASP A 163 1.87 3.85 -15.74
CA ASP A 163 2.69 4.69 -14.87
C ASP A 163 1.79 5.62 -14.05
N LEU A 164 1.89 5.52 -12.72
CA LEU A 164 1.13 6.34 -11.78
C LEU A 164 1.46 7.85 -11.91
N ARG A 165 2.62 8.21 -12.48
CA ARG A 165 2.95 9.62 -12.79
C ARG A 165 2.00 10.21 -13.84
N HIS A 166 1.31 9.36 -14.61
CA HIS A 166 0.30 9.70 -15.60
C HIS A 166 -1.10 9.23 -15.17
N PHE A 167 -1.41 9.37 -13.88
CA PHE A 167 -2.65 8.87 -13.28
C PHE A 167 -3.91 9.39 -13.98
N GLU A 168 -4.06 10.71 -14.08
CA GLU A 168 -5.24 11.32 -14.68
C GLU A 168 -5.34 11.06 -16.20
N ASP A 169 -4.26 11.31 -16.93
CA ASP A 169 -4.28 11.26 -18.40
C ASP A 169 -4.33 9.84 -18.98
N THR A 170 -3.81 8.85 -18.24
CA THR A 170 -3.64 7.48 -18.76
C THR A 170 -4.33 6.42 -17.91
N ILE A 171 -4.14 6.43 -16.58
CA ILE A 171 -4.66 5.36 -15.70
C ILE A 171 -6.19 5.46 -15.57
N VAL A 172 -6.72 6.65 -15.29
CA VAL A 172 -8.16 6.86 -15.10
C VAL A 172 -8.98 6.43 -16.33
N PRO A 173 -8.65 6.81 -17.58
CA PRO A 173 -9.35 6.32 -18.77
C PRO A 173 -9.38 4.80 -18.88
N LYS A 174 -8.25 4.12 -18.57
CA LYS A 174 -8.20 2.65 -18.55
C LYS A 174 -9.10 2.06 -17.48
N LEU A 175 -9.08 2.62 -16.27
CA LEU A 175 -9.96 2.19 -15.17
C LEU A 175 -11.44 2.33 -15.57
N VAL A 176 -11.83 3.47 -16.14
CA VAL A 176 -13.22 3.73 -16.57
C VAL A 176 -13.63 2.76 -17.68
N ALA A 177 -12.76 2.49 -18.66
CA ALA A 177 -13.00 1.49 -19.70
C ALA A 177 -13.22 0.07 -19.12
N GLN A 178 -12.68 -0.20 -17.92
CA GLN A 178 -12.86 -1.45 -17.20
C GLN A 178 -13.93 -1.37 -16.10
N GLY A 179 -14.80 -0.35 -16.11
CA GLY A 179 -15.95 -0.27 -15.21
C GLY A 179 -15.66 0.40 -13.85
N PHE A 180 -14.62 1.22 -13.76
CA PHE A 180 -14.45 2.14 -12.64
C PHE A 180 -15.56 3.20 -12.66
N ASP A 181 -16.24 3.39 -11.53
CA ASP A 181 -17.42 4.25 -11.43
C ASP A 181 -17.18 5.28 -10.33
N LYS A 182 -16.93 6.53 -10.76
CA LYS A 182 -16.64 7.65 -9.86
C LYS A 182 -17.78 7.99 -8.89
N SER A 183 -18.99 7.48 -9.13
CA SER A 183 -20.14 7.65 -8.24
C SER A 183 -20.17 6.66 -7.07
N LEU A 184 -19.38 5.59 -7.13
CA LEU A 184 -19.32 4.57 -6.08
C LEU A 184 -18.26 4.90 -5.02
N PRO A 185 -18.53 4.58 -3.74
CA PRO A 185 -17.51 4.61 -2.70
C PRO A 185 -16.29 3.80 -3.11
N THR A 186 -15.13 4.45 -3.17
CA THR A 186 -13.88 3.81 -3.59
C THR A 186 -12.79 3.96 -2.54
N LEU A 187 -12.13 2.85 -2.22
CA LEU A 187 -10.93 2.84 -1.41
C LEU A 187 -9.69 2.77 -2.31
N PHE A 188 -8.79 3.73 -2.15
CA PHE A 188 -7.47 3.75 -2.77
C PHE A 188 -6.41 3.27 -1.78
N ILE A 189 -5.45 2.48 -2.26
CA ILE A 189 -4.37 1.93 -1.45
C ILE A 189 -3.03 2.27 -2.11
N SER A 190 -2.11 2.86 -1.36
CA SER A 190 -0.69 3.02 -1.72
C SER A 190 0.18 2.41 -0.63
N GLU A 191 0.72 1.22 -0.87
CA GLU A 191 1.49 0.47 0.11
C GLU A 191 2.99 0.46 -0.25
N CYS A 192 3.74 1.43 0.26
CA CYS A 192 5.11 1.79 -0.16
C CYS A 192 5.19 2.04 -1.67
N VAL A 193 4.46 3.03 -2.18
CA VAL A 193 4.41 3.32 -3.62
C VAL A 193 4.66 4.80 -3.90
N MET A 194 3.81 5.69 -3.38
CA MET A 194 3.96 7.14 -3.59
C MET A 194 5.31 7.69 -3.10
N ILE A 195 5.95 7.05 -2.12
CA ILE A 195 7.28 7.42 -1.63
C ILE A 195 8.39 7.33 -2.70
N TYR A 196 8.21 6.48 -3.72
CA TYR A 196 9.20 6.24 -4.79
C TYR A 196 9.06 7.20 -5.97
N MET A 197 8.03 8.04 -6.03
CA MET A 197 7.79 8.99 -7.12
C MET A 197 7.98 10.44 -6.65
N PRO A 198 8.23 11.39 -7.57
CA PRO A 198 8.31 12.80 -7.20
C PRO A 198 7.04 13.25 -6.45
N PRO A 199 7.16 14.03 -5.35
CA PRO A 199 6.01 14.46 -4.55
C PRO A 199 4.89 15.09 -5.41
N LYS A 200 5.27 15.96 -6.35
CA LYS A 200 4.35 16.62 -7.29
C LYS A 200 3.43 15.65 -8.06
N ASP A 201 3.89 14.44 -8.36
CA ASP A 201 3.15 13.48 -9.17
C ASP A 201 2.27 12.60 -8.26
N ALA A 202 2.76 12.24 -7.07
CA ALA A 202 1.93 11.58 -6.06
C ALA A 202 0.80 12.48 -5.56
N ASP A 203 1.07 13.77 -5.37
CA ASP A 203 0.11 14.73 -4.85
C ASP A 203 -1.02 15.02 -5.85
N LYS A 204 -0.74 14.94 -7.16
CA LYS A 204 -1.80 14.97 -8.19
C LYS A 204 -2.83 13.86 -7.98
N ILE A 205 -2.41 12.65 -7.60
CA ILE A 205 -3.34 11.54 -7.33
C ILE A 205 -4.22 11.88 -6.13
N ILE A 206 -3.60 12.37 -5.04
CA ILE A 206 -4.29 12.74 -3.80
C ILE A 206 -5.29 13.89 -4.03
N GLN A 207 -4.95 14.86 -4.89
CA GLN A 207 -5.82 15.99 -5.25
C GLN A 207 -6.92 15.57 -6.23
N TRP A 208 -6.61 14.70 -7.18
CA TRP A 208 -7.55 14.28 -8.22
C TRP A 208 -8.78 13.57 -7.64
N ILE A 209 -8.59 12.71 -6.63
CA ILE A 209 -9.66 11.88 -6.06
C ILE A 209 -10.81 12.72 -5.48
N PRO A 210 -10.59 13.61 -4.49
CA PRO A 210 -11.67 14.42 -3.89
C PRO A 210 -12.27 15.44 -4.86
N ALA A 211 -11.54 15.85 -5.90
CA ALA A 211 -12.05 16.71 -6.98
C ALA A 211 -13.05 15.99 -7.91
N HIS A 212 -12.96 14.65 -8.00
CA HIS A 212 -13.74 13.85 -8.97
C HIS A 212 -14.70 12.85 -8.33
N MET A 213 -14.63 12.65 -7.01
CA MET A 213 -15.41 11.65 -6.29
C MET A 213 -16.01 12.25 -5.03
N SER A 214 -17.28 11.95 -4.78
CA SER A 214 -17.98 12.42 -3.58
C SER A 214 -17.66 11.57 -2.34
N THR A 215 -17.41 10.27 -2.53
CA THR A 215 -17.10 9.33 -1.43
C THR A 215 -15.87 8.51 -1.74
N ALA A 216 -14.78 8.75 -1.01
CA ALA A 216 -13.55 8.00 -1.15
C ALA A 216 -12.83 7.82 0.19
N ALA A 217 -12.07 6.74 0.30
CA ALA A 217 -11.08 6.55 1.34
C ALA A 217 -9.71 6.35 0.68
N PHE A 218 -8.65 6.74 1.37
CA PHE A 218 -7.27 6.50 0.95
C PHE A 218 -6.50 5.88 2.11
N ILE A 219 -5.71 4.85 1.86
CA ILE A 219 -4.77 4.30 2.82
C ILE A 219 -3.36 4.36 2.22
N THR A 220 -2.42 4.95 2.97
CA THR A 220 -1.00 5.02 2.63
C THR A 220 -0.19 4.35 3.71
N TYR A 221 0.72 3.47 3.32
CA TYR A 221 1.79 2.94 4.17
C TYR A 221 3.13 3.37 3.59
N GLU A 222 3.93 4.17 4.29
CA GLU A 222 5.26 4.61 3.80
C GLU A 222 6.19 5.09 4.92
N GLN A 223 7.45 5.33 4.55
CA GLN A 223 8.50 5.79 5.47
C GLN A 223 8.32 7.25 5.90
N ILE A 224 8.74 7.54 7.12
CA ILE A 224 8.82 8.89 7.71
C ILE A 224 10.14 9.08 8.47
N LEU A 225 10.33 10.26 9.07
CA LEU A 225 11.44 10.64 9.94
C LEU A 225 12.83 10.55 9.25
N PRO A 226 13.05 11.18 8.09
CA PRO A 226 14.31 11.07 7.36
C PRO A 226 15.51 11.72 8.07
N ASN A 227 15.24 12.57 9.05
CA ASN A 227 16.23 13.52 9.56
C ASN A 227 16.93 13.06 10.83
N ASP A 228 16.46 12.03 11.52
CA ASP A 228 17.16 11.51 12.71
C ASP A 228 18.30 10.54 12.32
N SER A 229 19.03 9.99 13.30
CA SER A 229 20.15 9.09 13.03
C SER A 229 19.74 7.80 12.33
N PHE A 230 18.58 7.22 12.68
CA PHE A 230 18.08 6.01 12.05
C PHE A 230 17.58 6.33 10.63
N GLY A 231 16.78 7.37 10.46
CA GLY A 231 16.27 7.81 9.16
C GLY A 231 17.37 8.10 8.15
N ARG A 232 18.45 8.80 8.55
CA ARG A 232 19.61 9.04 7.67
C ARG A 232 20.27 7.75 7.24
N THR A 233 20.50 6.83 8.18
CA THR A 233 21.09 5.51 7.92
C THR A 233 20.20 4.67 7.00
N MET A 234 18.88 4.69 7.21
CA MET A 234 17.89 4.02 6.36
C MET A 234 17.99 4.52 4.92
N ILE A 235 18.01 5.85 4.73
CA ILE A 235 18.09 6.46 3.39
C ILE A 235 19.43 6.14 2.71
N GLU A 236 20.55 6.19 3.45
CA GLU A 236 21.85 5.80 2.92
C GLU A 236 21.89 4.33 2.50
N ASN A 237 21.33 3.44 3.31
CA ASN A 237 21.22 2.01 3.00
C ASN A 237 20.36 1.72 1.76
N LEU A 238 19.29 2.48 1.54
CA LEU A 238 18.46 2.37 0.35
C LEU A 238 19.18 2.93 -0.89
N LYS A 239 19.85 4.08 -0.76
CA LYS A 239 20.66 4.67 -1.84
C LYS A 239 21.78 3.74 -2.31
N MET A 240 22.44 3.02 -1.40
CA MET A 240 23.44 2.00 -1.76
C MET A 240 22.87 0.85 -2.61
N ARG A 241 21.54 0.69 -2.63
CA ARG A 241 20.81 -0.29 -3.46
C ARG A 241 20.12 0.37 -4.67
N ASN A 242 20.47 1.61 -4.98
CA ASN A 242 19.84 2.45 -6.01
C ASN A 242 18.34 2.68 -5.78
N ILE A 243 17.89 2.66 -4.52
CA ILE A 243 16.51 2.99 -4.14
C ILE A 243 16.51 4.40 -3.59
N GLU A 244 15.88 5.33 -4.31
CA GLU A 244 15.62 6.68 -3.83
C GLU A 244 14.19 6.79 -3.29
N LEU A 245 14.01 7.69 -2.30
CA LEU A 245 12.72 8.02 -1.71
C LEU A 245 12.41 9.52 -1.93
N PRO A 246 12.04 9.96 -3.15
CA PRO A 246 11.81 11.38 -3.42
C PRO A 246 10.75 12.01 -2.51
N GLY A 247 9.76 11.22 -2.07
CA GLY A 247 8.68 11.66 -1.20
C GLY A 247 9.08 11.95 0.26
N ILE A 248 10.18 11.37 0.74
CA ILE A 248 10.43 11.26 2.20
C ILE A 248 10.68 12.61 2.88
N TYR A 249 11.22 13.60 2.15
CA TYR A 249 11.48 14.94 2.67
C TYR A 249 10.30 15.90 2.52
N ALA A 250 9.34 15.59 1.65
CA ALA A 250 8.13 16.40 1.48
C ALA A 250 7.16 16.20 2.65
N TYR A 251 7.05 14.96 3.14
CA TYR A 251 6.13 14.58 4.21
C TYR A 251 6.84 13.79 5.32
N PRO A 252 7.80 14.42 6.03
CA PRO A 252 8.74 13.74 6.91
C PRO A 252 8.15 13.24 8.25
N THR A 253 6.92 13.61 8.60
CA THR A 253 6.30 13.35 9.92
C THR A 253 4.87 12.88 9.76
N LEU A 254 4.32 12.25 10.82
CA LEU A 254 2.89 11.90 10.89
C LEU A 254 2.00 13.13 10.61
N GLU A 255 2.32 14.28 11.20
CA GLU A 255 1.54 15.50 11.00
C GLU A 255 1.59 15.98 9.54
N SER A 256 2.78 16.00 8.92
CA SER A 256 2.88 16.35 7.50
C SER A 256 2.14 15.36 6.58
N GLN A 257 2.08 14.07 6.96
CA GLN A 257 1.28 13.08 6.23
C GLN A 257 -0.21 13.36 6.35
N LYS A 258 -0.71 13.77 7.53
CA LYS A 258 -2.11 14.22 7.69
C LYS A 258 -2.40 15.46 6.85
N GLN A 259 -1.54 16.47 6.95
CA GLN A 259 -1.70 17.74 6.24
C GLN A 259 -1.66 17.57 4.72
N ARG A 260 -0.91 16.59 4.20
CA ARG A 260 -0.91 16.21 2.78
C ARG A 260 -2.31 15.96 2.23
N TYR A 261 -3.15 15.25 2.99
CA TYR A 261 -4.53 14.96 2.58
C TYR A 261 -5.47 16.13 2.88
N LEU A 262 -5.38 16.73 4.07
CA LEU A 262 -6.28 17.84 4.45
C LEU A 262 -6.13 19.05 3.52
N SER A 263 -4.90 19.37 3.11
CA SER A 263 -4.64 20.45 2.15
C SER A 263 -5.11 20.14 0.72
N ALA A 264 -5.46 18.88 0.44
CA ALA A 264 -5.99 18.40 -0.83
C ALA A 264 -7.50 18.12 -0.76
N GLU A 265 -8.24 18.84 0.10
CA GLU A 265 -9.71 18.79 0.21
C GLU A 265 -10.30 17.45 0.70
N TRP A 266 -9.48 16.61 1.34
CA TRP A 266 -9.99 15.48 2.14
C TRP A 266 -10.59 16.01 3.44
N HIS A 267 -11.72 15.46 3.87
CA HIS A 267 -12.46 15.98 5.04
C HIS A 267 -11.87 15.51 6.37
N ARG A 268 -11.28 14.30 6.39
CA ARG A 268 -10.58 13.75 7.56
C ARG A 268 -9.31 13.07 7.09
N ALA A 269 -8.24 13.21 7.86
CA ALA A 269 -7.01 12.46 7.66
C ALA A 269 -6.33 12.20 9.00
N GLU A 270 -5.88 10.97 9.21
CA GLU A 270 -5.15 10.54 10.38
C GLU A 270 -3.90 9.76 9.97
N SER A 271 -2.95 9.66 10.88
CA SER A 271 -1.67 9.01 10.66
C SER A 271 -1.13 8.51 11.99
N MET A 272 -0.66 7.26 12.01
CA MET A 272 -0.01 6.62 13.15
C MET A 272 1.26 5.91 12.66
N ASP A 273 2.31 5.91 13.47
CA ASP A 273 3.49 5.11 13.16
C ASP A 273 3.28 3.63 13.51
N VAL A 274 4.07 2.75 12.90
CA VAL A 274 3.94 1.29 13.08
C VAL A 274 4.22 0.88 14.53
N ASN A 275 5.02 1.65 15.28
CA ASN A 275 5.26 1.36 16.70
C ASN A 275 4.00 1.61 17.54
N GLN A 276 3.38 2.78 17.39
CA GLN A 276 2.11 3.12 18.02
C GLN A 276 1.03 2.12 17.68
N ILE A 277 0.95 1.71 16.41
CA ILE A 277 -0.06 0.75 15.96
C ILE A 277 0.20 -0.61 16.60
N PHE A 278 1.45 -1.09 16.60
CA PHE A 278 1.80 -2.33 17.26
C PHE A 278 1.43 -2.29 18.74
N ASP A 279 1.81 -1.25 19.47
CA ASP A 279 1.64 -1.16 20.93
C ASP A 279 0.19 -0.91 21.36
N SER A 280 -0.63 -0.23 20.55
CA SER A 280 -1.96 0.22 20.97
C SER A 280 -3.13 -0.40 20.22
N CYS A 281 -2.98 -0.77 18.94
CA CYS A 281 -4.10 -1.26 18.13
C CYS A 281 -4.24 -2.78 18.15
N LEU A 282 -3.17 -3.52 18.41
CA LEU A 282 -3.20 -4.97 18.55
C LEU A 282 -3.80 -5.34 19.91
N SER A 283 -4.59 -6.41 19.96
CA SER A 283 -5.08 -6.95 21.22
C SER A 283 -3.96 -7.64 22.01
N ASP A 284 -4.11 -7.74 23.33
CA ASP A 284 -3.20 -8.52 24.19
C ASP A 284 -3.06 -9.98 23.72
N ALA A 285 -4.15 -10.56 23.20
CA ALA A 285 -4.15 -11.90 22.63
C ALA A 285 -3.22 -12.00 21.41
N GLU A 286 -3.22 -10.97 20.55
CA GLU A 286 -2.32 -10.91 19.40
C GLU A 286 -0.87 -10.67 19.81
N HIS A 287 -0.60 -9.77 20.76
CA HIS A 287 0.73 -9.60 21.32
C HIS A 287 1.28 -10.91 21.89
N ALA A 288 0.46 -11.64 22.65
CA ALA A 288 0.83 -12.93 23.21
C ALA A 288 1.05 -13.98 22.11
N ARG A 289 0.21 -14.01 21.07
CA ARG A 289 0.39 -14.92 19.92
C ARG A 289 1.70 -14.66 19.20
N ILE A 290 1.97 -13.41 18.83
CA ILE A 290 3.18 -13.00 18.10
C ILE A 290 4.44 -13.30 18.91
N SER A 291 4.42 -13.02 20.22
CA SER A 291 5.55 -13.25 21.12
C SER A 291 5.94 -14.73 21.26
N ARG A 292 5.04 -15.67 20.91
CA ARG A 292 5.30 -17.12 20.92
C ARG A 292 5.82 -17.66 19.59
N LEU A 293 5.81 -16.88 18.51
CA LEU A 293 6.21 -17.36 17.18
C LEU A 293 7.73 -17.47 17.05
N GLU A 294 8.46 -16.46 17.52
CA GLU A 294 9.92 -16.38 17.43
C GLU A 294 10.50 -15.70 18.68
N ILE A 295 11.69 -16.14 19.09
CA ILE A 295 12.46 -15.46 20.14
C ILE A 295 12.83 -14.07 19.60
N PHE A 296 12.64 -13.04 20.44
CA PHE A 296 12.88 -11.66 20.06
C PHE A 296 13.40 -10.84 21.24
N ASP A 297 14.63 -10.35 21.12
CA ASP A 297 15.34 -9.53 22.10
C ASP A 297 15.71 -8.11 21.61
N GLU A 298 15.47 -7.80 20.33
CA GLU A 298 15.79 -6.51 19.67
C GLU A 298 14.68 -5.45 19.86
N LEU A 299 14.25 -5.17 21.10
CA LEU A 299 13.13 -4.27 21.38
C LEU A 299 13.42 -2.80 21.04
N GLU A 300 14.66 -2.35 21.27
CA GLU A 300 15.12 -1.00 20.94
C GLU A 300 15.19 -0.79 19.42
N GLU A 301 15.75 -1.75 18.69
CA GLU A 301 15.80 -1.73 17.23
C GLU A 301 14.39 -1.81 16.63
N TRP A 302 13.49 -2.59 17.23
CA TRP A 302 12.08 -2.61 16.83
C TRP A 302 11.45 -1.23 16.95
N LYS A 303 11.60 -0.56 18.09
CA LYS A 303 11.03 0.79 18.29
C LYS A 303 11.58 1.77 17.26
N LEU A 304 12.88 1.74 16.99
CA LEU A 304 13.49 2.57 15.95
C LEU A 304 12.89 2.25 14.57
N LEU A 305 12.94 1.00 14.13
CA LEU A 305 12.45 0.60 12.81
C LEU A 305 10.96 0.89 12.63
N SER A 306 10.12 0.50 13.58
CA SER A 306 8.67 0.64 13.49
C SER A 306 8.21 2.09 13.57
N SER A 307 8.89 2.97 14.32
CA SER A 307 8.53 4.40 14.35
C SER A 307 8.83 5.14 13.04
N HIS A 308 9.63 4.54 12.14
CA HIS A 308 10.03 5.14 10.85
C HIS A 308 9.11 4.76 9.69
N TYR A 309 8.03 4.03 9.96
CA TYR A 309 6.98 3.73 9.00
C TYR A 309 5.65 4.19 9.58
N CYS A 310 4.77 4.70 8.72
CA CYS A 310 3.44 5.12 9.13
C CYS A 310 2.36 4.49 8.29
N VAL A 311 1.16 4.40 8.88
CA VAL A 311 -0.10 4.22 8.16
C VAL A 311 -0.88 5.51 8.28
N SER A 312 -1.18 6.11 7.13
CA SER A 312 -2.07 7.27 7.03
C SER A 312 -3.36 6.85 6.35
N TRP A 313 -4.49 7.35 6.83
CA TRP A 313 -5.77 7.13 6.18
C TRP A 313 -6.57 8.42 6.09
N ALA A 314 -7.22 8.63 4.95
CA ALA A 314 -7.99 9.83 4.67
C ALA A 314 -9.37 9.49 4.12
N ILE A 315 -10.33 10.37 4.37
CA ILE A 315 -11.72 10.22 3.94
C ILE A 315 -12.22 11.49 3.28
N LYS A 316 -12.85 11.32 2.11
CA LYS A 316 -13.70 12.28 1.46
C LYS A 316 -15.13 11.76 1.56
N ALA A 317 -15.98 12.45 2.32
CA ALA A 317 -17.40 12.14 2.44
C ALA A 317 -18.16 13.39 2.91
N PRO A 318 -18.99 14.05 2.07
CA PRO A 318 -19.65 15.31 2.42
C PRO A 318 -20.67 15.18 3.54
N ASP A 319 -21.34 14.03 3.68
CA ASP A 319 -22.39 13.82 4.67
C ASP A 319 -22.27 12.45 5.37
N GLY A 320 -21.98 12.46 6.67
CA GLY A 320 -22.61 11.55 7.61
C GLY A 320 -21.75 10.50 8.35
N PRO A 321 -22.38 9.84 9.35
CA PRO A 321 -21.75 8.96 10.36
C PRO A 321 -21.15 7.66 9.82
N ARG A 322 -21.23 7.45 8.50
CA ARG A 322 -20.91 6.18 7.84
C ARG A 322 -19.43 5.83 7.92
N PHE A 323 -18.58 6.84 8.11
CA PHE A 323 -17.14 6.68 8.30
C PHE A 323 -16.70 7.00 9.73
N ASP A 324 -17.61 7.26 10.68
CA ASP A 324 -17.22 7.67 12.04
C ASP A 324 -16.29 6.66 12.68
N ASP A 325 -16.60 5.38 12.49
CA ASP A 325 -15.81 4.26 13.00
C ASP A 325 -14.64 3.84 12.12
N PHE A 326 -14.48 4.40 10.92
CA PHE A 326 -13.40 4.05 10.00
C PHE A 326 -12.05 4.59 10.50
N GLY A 327 -11.10 3.71 10.73
CA GLY A 327 -9.76 4.07 11.17
C GLY A 327 -9.23 3.12 12.23
N LEU A 328 -8.02 3.39 12.69
CA LEU A 328 -7.40 2.61 13.74
C LEU A 328 -7.85 3.12 15.10
N LYS A 329 -8.22 2.21 16.00
CA LYS A 329 -8.57 2.50 17.38
C LYS A 329 -7.74 1.59 18.31
N PRO A 330 -7.58 1.94 19.59
CA PRO A 330 -6.94 1.04 20.53
C PRO A 330 -7.64 -0.33 20.58
N ALA A 331 -6.86 -1.41 20.59
CA ALA A 331 -7.31 -2.80 20.59
C ALA A 331 -8.34 -3.17 19.48
N SER A 332 -8.35 -2.45 18.34
CA SER A 332 -9.31 -2.67 17.26
C SER A 332 -8.95 -3.78 16.28
N ILE A 333 -7.75 -4.37 16.43
CA ILE A 333 -7.26 -5.45 15.58
C ILE A 333 -7.42 -6.78 16.34
N PRO A 334 -8.41 -7.60 15.98
CA PRO A 334 -8.64 -8.90 16.61
C PRO A 334 -7.58 -9.92 16.17
N SER A 335 -7.59 -11.07 16.85
CA SER A 335 -6.73 -12.22 16.54
C SER A 335 -7.03 -12.91 15.22
#